data_AF-A0AAV1X8A6-F1
#
_entry.id   AF-A0AAV1X8A6-F1
#
_cell.length_a   1.000
_cell.length_b   1.000
_cell.length_c   1.000
_cell.angle_alpha   90.00
_cell.angle_beta   90.00
_cell.angle_gamma   90.00
#
_symmetry.space_group_name_H-M   'P 1'
#
loop_
_entity.id
_entity.type
_entity.pdbx_description
1 polymer ?
#
loop_
_entity_poly.entity_id
_entity_poly.type
_entity_poly.pdbx_seq_one_letter_code
_entity_poly.pdbx_strand_id
1 'polypeptide(L)'
;MVVLVNKFVLSWFMLVTIFVTLQMMDGVESFYLIPKVHIGITNNLTGLELTLHCKDKTRDNGFHTLAPGEVYNFGFKIDIFLERTLWFCLFSWQGESHEFDIFVSKRDDSKSCNWVIRKSGPCKLLDQSNIIENCYQWNDKEQDEH
;
A
#
# COMPACT_ATOMS: atom_id res chain seq x y z
N MET A 1 7.75 -17.46 -63.58
CA MET A 1 6.70 -16.43 -63.48
C MET A 1 6.75 -15.84 -62.09
N VAL A 2 7.37 -14.68 -61.94
CA VAL A 2 7.39 -13.94 -60.67
C VAL A 2 6.00 -13.35 -60.52
N VAL A 3 5.25 -13.82 -59.52
CA VAL A 3 3.88 -13.37 -59.25
C VAL A 3 3.94 -11.86 -59.01
N LEU A 4 3.34 -11.08 -59.93
CA LEU A 4 3.04 -9.67 -59.72
C LEU A 4 1.93 -9.60 -58.66
N VAL A 5 2.33 -9.79 -57.40
CA VAL A 5 1.43 -9.63 -56.28
C VAL A 5 1.03 -8.16 -56.30
N ASN A 6 -0.25 -7.92 -56.57
CA ASN A 6 -0.81 -6.58 -56.67
C ASN A 6 -0.41 -5.78 -55.42
N LYS A 7 0.09 -4.55 -55.58
CA LYS A 7 0.56 -3.71 -54.46
C LYS A 7 -0.54 -3.53 -53.40
N PHE A 8 -1.80 -3.54 -53.82
CA PHE A 8 -2.96 -3.52 -52.92
C PHE A 8 -3.08 -4.80 -52.08
N VAL A 9 -2.76 -5.98 -52.65
CA VAL A 9 -2.78 -7.27 -51.96
C VAL A 9 -1.62 -7.37 -50.96
N LEU A 10 -0.43 -6.91 -51.33
CA LEU A 10 0.72 -6.83 -50.40
C LEU A 10 0.43 -5.85 -49.26
N SER A 11 -0.09 -4.66 -49.58
CA SER A 11 -0.43 -3.66 -48.57
C SER A 11 -1.53 -4.16 -47.62
N TRP A 12 -2.53 -4.86 -48.15
CA TRP A 12 -3.57 -5.46 -47.33
C TRP A 12 -3.01 -6.53 -46.40
N PHE A 13 -2.16 -7.43 -46.90
CA PHE A 13 -1.51 -8.44 -46.07
C PHE A 13 -0.70 -7.81 -44.94
N MET A 14 0.05 -6.74 -45.21
CA MET A 14 0.82 -6.03 -44.19
C MET A 14 -0.07 -5.34 -43.14
N LEU A 15 -1.21 -4.78 -43.54
CA LEU A 15 -2.17 -4.18 -42.59
C LEU A 15 -2.84 -5.24 -41.72
N VAL A 16 -3.19 -6.40 -42.29
CA VAL A 16 -3.76 -7.52 -41.55
C VAL A 16 -2.75 -8.10 -40.57
N THR A 17 -1.47 -8.26 -40.95
CA THR A 17 -0.45 -8.73 -40.00
C THR A 17 -0.24 -7.75 -38.86
N ILE A 18 -0.17 -6.44 -39.14
CA ILE A 18 -0.08 -5.40 -38.10
C ILE A 18 -1.28 -5.49 -37.15
N PHE A 19 -2.50 -5.54 -37.68
CA PHE A 19 -3.72 -5.64 -36.89
C PHE A 19 -3.75 -6.91 -36.02
N VAL A 20 -3.38 -8.06 -36.58
CA VAL A 20 -3.30 -9.33 -35.84
C VAL A 20 -2.21 -9.28 -34.75
N THR A 21 -1.04 -8.68 -35.02
CA THR A 21 0.01 -8.53 -34.00
C THR A 21 -0.40 -7.59 -32.86
N LEU A 22 -1.19 -6.55 -33.15
CA LEU A 22 -1.74 -5.64 -32.13
C LEU A 22 -2.76 -6.36 -31.23
N GLN A 23 -3.58 -7.25 -31.78
CA GLN A 23 -4.51 -8.08 -30.99
C GLN A 23 -3.79 -9.13 -30.13
N MET A 24 -2.55 -9.52 -30.47
CA MET A 24 -1.75 -10.43 -29.65
C MET A 24 -1.01 -9.73 -28.50
N MET A 25 -1.15 -8.41 -28.36
CA MET A 25 -0.65 -7.64 -27.21
C MET A 25 -1.66 -7.55 -26.04
N ASP A 26 -2.80 -8.24 -26.11
CA ASP A 26 -3.79 -8.38 -25.02
C ASP A 26 -3.29 -9.22 -23.82
N GLY A 27 -1.97 -9.30 -23.62
CA GLY A 27 -1.35 -10.14 -22.60
C GLY A 27 0.00 -9.66 -22.10
N VAL A 28 0.34 -8.37 -22.26
CA VAL A 28 1.41 -7.80 -21.42
C VAL A 28 0.74 -7.33 -20.14
N GLU A 29 0.79 -8.18 -19.11
CA GLU A 29 0.52 -7.81 -17.73
C GLU A 29 1.44 -6.65 -17.32
N SER A 30 1.05 -5.42 -17.69
CA SER A 30 1.62 -4.17 -17.16
C SER A 30 1.42 -4.07 -15.63
N PHE A 31 0.71 -5.05 -15.04
CA PHE A 31 0.44 -5.18 -13.61
C PHE A 31 1.65 -5.55 -12.75
N TYR A 32 2.77 -6.04 -13.30
CA TYR A 32 3.92 -6.48 -12.49
C TYR A 32 4.87 -5.36 -12.05
N LEU A 33 4.79 -4.16 -12.64
CA LEU A 33 5.78 -3.10 -12.35
C LEU A 33 5.39 -2.16 -11.21
N ILE A 34 4.13 -2.19 -10.73
CA ILE A 34 3.72 -1.28 -9.64
C ILE A 34 3.97 -1.96 -8.30
N PRO A 35 4.93 -1.48 -7.48
CA PRO A 35 5.20 -2.06 -6.17
C PRO A 35 3.96 -1.95 -5.28
N LYS A 36 3.55 -3.10 -4.73
CA LYS A 36 2.45 -3.21 -3.77
C LYS A 36 3.02 -3.33 -2.37
N VAL A 37 2.52 -2.48 -1.47
CA VAL A 37 2.83 -2.49 -0.05
C VAL A 37 1.68 -3.13 0.70
N HIS A 38 2.01 -3.94 1.70
CA HIS A 38 1.09 -4.54 2.64
C HIS A 38 1.37 -4.01 4.04
N ILE A 39 0.33 -3.58 4.74
CA ILE A 39 0.39 -3.12 6.12
C ILE A 39 -0.47 -4.04 6.97
N GLY A 40 0.12 -4.59 8.03
CA GLY A 40 -0.56 -5.29 9.10
C GLY A 40 -0.49 -4.46 10.39
N ILE A 41 -1.62 -4.28 11.06
CA ILE A 41 -1.72 -3.55 12.33
C ILE A 41 -2.34 -4.49 13.35
N THR A 42 -1.57 -4.85 14.37
CA THR A 42 -2.00 -5.72 15.47
C THR A 42 -2.34 -4.89 16.70
N ASN A 43 -3.53 -5.11 17.28
CA ASN A 43 -3.87 -4.55 18.58
C ASN A 43 -3.20 -5.36 19.70
N ASN A 44 -2.23 -4.76 20.41
CA ASN A 44 -1.58 -5.36 21.58
C ASN A 44 -1.88 -4.56 22.86
N LEU A 45 -3.05 -3.92 22.92
CA LEU A 45 -3.57 -3.28 24.12
C LEU A 45 -4.28 -4.32 24.98
N THR A 46 -3.90 -4.41 26.25
CA THR A 46 -4.48 -5.37 27.19
C THR A 46 -5.94 -5.02 27.49
N GLY A 47 -6.87 -5.81 26.96
CA GLY A 47 -8.31 -5.71 27.25
C GLY A 47 -9.01 -4.49 26.64
N LEU A 48 -8.37 -3.78 25.70
CA LEU A 48 -8.93 -2.59 25.06
C LEU A 48 -9.22 -2.84 23.58
N GLU A 49 -10.37 -2.36 23.13
CA GLU A 49 -10.66 -2.27 21.70
C GLU A 49 -9.93 -1.06 21.10
N LEU A 50 -9.25 -1.30 19.99
CA LEU A 50 -8.52 -0.30 19.23
C LEU A 50 -9.34 0.09 18.01
N THR A 51 -9.81 1.33 17.93
CA THR A 51 -10.37 1.88 16.69
C THR A 51 -9.29 2.59 15.91
N LEU A 52 -9.16 2.30 14.62
CA LEU A 52 -8.18 2.92 13.73
C LEU A 52 -8.87 3.50 12.49
N HIS A 53 -8.35 4.63 12.00
CA HIS A 53 -8.74 5.25 10.74
C HIS A 53 -7.48 5.64 9.97
N CYS A 54 -7.24 4.95 8.85
CA CYS A 54 -6.03 5.14 8.04
C CYS A 54 -6.37 5.74 6.67
N LYS A 55 -5.58 6.72 6.25
CA LYS A 55 -5.72 7.34 4.92
C LYS A 55 -4.39 7.86 4.39
N ASP A 56 -4.35 8.08 3.07
CA ASP A 56 -3.33 8.89 2.41
C ASP A 56 -3.98 10.15 1.80
N LYS A 57 -3.24 10.84 0.91
CA LYS A 57 -3.73 12.05 0.25
C LYS A 57 -4.99 11.84 -0.60
N THR A 58 -5.24 10.62 -1.08
CA THR A 58 -6.22 10.29 -2.13
C THR A 58 -7.14 9.12 -1.78
N ARG A 59 -6.74 8.26 -0.85
CA ARG A 59 -7.39 7.01 -0.47
C ARG A 59 -7.69 7.05 1.02
N ASP A 60 -8.87 6.57 1.37
CA ASP A 60 -9.34 6.47 2.75
C ASP A 60 -9.87 5.05 2.98
N ASN A 61 -9.33 4.36 3.98
CA ASN A 61 -9.73 3.00 4.31
C ASN A 61 -10.89 2.94 5.31
N GLY A 62 -11.32 4.08 5.83
CA GLY A 62 -12.38 4.18 6.82
C GLY A 62 -11.97 3.71 8.21
N PHE A 63 -12.98 3.61 9.08
CA PHE A 63 -12.80 3.21 10.47
C PHE A 63 -12.90 1.69 10.62
N HIS A 64 -12.00 1.12 11.42
CA HIS A 64 -12.00 -0.27 11.81
C HIS A 64 -11.75 -0.41 13.30
N THR A 65 -12.45 -1.32 13.96
CA THR A 65 -12.26 -1.63 15.39
C THR A 65 -11.69 -3.03 15.53
N LEU A 66 -10.64 -3.16 16.34
CA LEU A 66 -9.92 -4.40 16.60
C LEU A 66 -10.01 -4.77 18.07
N ALA A 67 -10.46 -5.98 18.36
CA ALA A 67 -10.36 -6.57 19.68
C ALA A 67 -8.89 -6.85 20.05
N PRO A 68 -8.56 -7.07 21.34
CA PRO A 68 -7.20 -7.43 21.75
C PRO A 68 -6.66 -8.65 20.99
N GLY A 69 -5.49 -8.50 20.38
CA GLY A 69 -4.83 -9.53 19.58
C GLY A 69 -5.26 -9.60 18.11
N GLU A 70 -6.29 -8.87 17.69
CA GLU A 70 -6.72 -8.85 16.29
C GLU A 70 -5.79 -8.04 15.40
N VAL A 71 -5.81 -8.38 14.11
CA VAL A 71 -4.96 -7.78 13.08
C VAL A 71 -5.81 -7.22 11.95
N TYR A 72 -5.66 -5.92 11.68
CA TYR A 72 -6.17 -5.30 10.46
C TYR A 72 -5.10 -5.31 9.38
N ASN A 73 -5.47 -5.72 8.17
CA ASN A 73 -4.56 -5.76 7.04
C ASN A 73 -5.12 -4.98 5.86
N PHE A 74 -4.30 -4.14 5.26
CA PHE A 74 -4.63 -3.49 3.99
C PHE A 74 -3.39 -3.39 3.11
N GLY A 75 -3.60 -3.21 1.82
CA GLY A 75 -2.50 -3.06 0.87
C GLY A 75 -2.82 -2.03 -0.19
N PHE A 76 -1.79 -1.37 -0.66
CA PHE A 76 -1.91 -0.31 -1.64
C PHE A 76 -0.77 -0.35 -2.64
N LYS A 77 -1.03 0.21 -3.82
CA LYS A 77 -0.03 0.43 -4.85
C LYS A 77 0.68 1.75 -4.58
N ILE A 78 2.01 1.75 -4.63
CA ILE A 78 2.80 2.99 -4.62
C ILE A 78 2.64 3.62 -6.00
N ASP A 79 2.23 4.89 -6.03
CA ASP A 79 2.26 5.66 -7.26
C ASP A 79 3.70 6.12 -7.53
N ILE A 80 4.28 5.62 -8.61
CA ILE A 80 5.65 5.91 -9.03
C ILE A 80 5.83 7.37 -9.47
N PHE A 81 4.73 8.06 -9.79
CA PHE A 81 4.72 9.47 -10.18
C PHE A 81 4.53 10.43 -9.00
N LEU A 82 4.11 9.93 -7.83
CA LEU A 82 4.04 10.73 -6.60
C LEU A 82 5.38 10.64 -5.86
N GLU A 83 6.05 11.78 -5.69
CA GLU A 83 7.39 11.87 -5.07
C GLU A 83 7.48 11.21 -3.68
N ARG A 84 6.38 11.14 -2.92
CA ARG A 84 6.33 10.52 -1.59
C ARG A 84 4.94 9.94 -1.30
N THR A 85 4.87 8.62 -1.07
CA THR A 85 3.66 7.99 -0.52
C THR A 85 3.73 8.02 1.00
N LEU A 86 2.70 8.57 1.62
CA LEU A 86 2.53 8.69 3.06
C LEU A 86 1.14 8.17 3.45
N TRP A 87 1.09 7.24 4.39
CA TRP A 87 -0.15 6.86 5.07
C TRP A 87 -0.05 7.22 6.54
N PHE A 88 -1.09 7.89 7.03
CA PHE A 88 -1.24 8.22 8.43
C PHE A 88 -2.50 7.56 8.97
N CYS A 89 -2.44 7.18 10.24
CA CYS A 89 -3.54 6.54 10.95
C CYS A 89 -3.81 7.28 12.25
N LEU A 90 -5.09 7.51 12.53
CA LEU A 90 -5.58 7.85 13.86
C LEU A 90 -5.90 6.56 14.60
N PHE A 91 -5.43 6.43 15.83
CA PHE A 91 -5.66 5.31 16.71
C PHE A 91 -6.37 5.80 17.98
N SER A 92 -7.51 5.21 18.32
CA SER A 92 -8.32 5.63 19.46
C SER A 92 -8.73 4.43 20.31
N TRP A 93 -8.59 4.57 21.63
CA TRP A 93 -9.05 3.59 22.62
C TRP A 93 -9.37 4.34 23.93
N GLN A 94 -10.43 3.94 24.64
CA GLN A 94 -10.81 4.53 25.96
C GLN A 94 -10.85 6.07 26.03
N GLY A 95 -11.13 6.77 24.92
CA GLY A 95 -11.15 8.23 24.87
C GLY A 95 -9.77 8.89 24.66
N GLU A 96 -8.70 8.11 24.60
CA GLU A 96 -7.39 8.53 24.10
C GLU A 96 -7.38 8.46 22.57
N SER A 97 -6.60 9.33 21.93
CA SER A 97 -6.43 9.35 20.47
C SER A 97 -5.03 9.79 20.11
N HIS A 98 -4.38 9.00 19.27
CA HIS A 98 -2.99 9.17 18.87
C HIS A 98 -2.85 9.10 17.36
N GLU A 99 -1.98 9.94 16.81
CA GLU A 99 -1.68 9.94 15.37
C GLU A 99 -0.33 9.27 15.11
N PHE A 100 -0.23 8.54 14.00
CA PHE A 100 1.06 8.03 13.53
C PHE A 100 1.10 7.82 12.02
N ASP A 101 2.24 8.16 11.43
CA ASP A 101 2.54 7.86 10.04
C ASP A 101 2.91 6.38 9.91
N ILE A 102 1.92 5.53 9.65
CA ILE A 102 2.08 4.08 9.57
C ILE A 102 2.94 3.62 8.38
N PHE A 103 3.03 4.46 7.35
CA PHE A 103 3.93 4.23 6.22
C PHE A 103 4.49 5.53 5.66
N VAL A 104 5.81 5.60 5.56
CA VAL A 104 6.54 6.70 4.95
C VAL A 104 7.50 6.09 3.93
N SER A 105 7.35 6.42 2.64
CA SER A 105 8.18 5.81 1.58
C SER A 105 9.70 5.99 1.75
N LYS A 106 10.15 6.96 2.57
CA LYS A 106 11.56 7.16 2.92
C LYS A 106 12.05 6.29 4.08
N ARG A 107 11.16 5.92 5.00
CA ARG A 107 11.45 5.08 6.17
C ARG A 107 11.24 3.60 5.87
N ASP A 108 10.23 3.33 5.05
CA ASP A 108 9.71 2.00 4.78
C ASP A 108 10.01 1.63 3.31
N ASP A 109 11.08 0.86 3.12
CA ASP A 109 11.48 0.28 1.84
C ASP A 109 10.91 -1.14 1.62
N SER A 110 10.35 -1.74 2.66
CA SER A 110 9.81 -3.09 2.65
C SER A 110 8.41 -3.16 2.02
N LYS A 111 8.17 -4.22 1.23
CA LYS A 111 6.84 -4.53 0.66
C LYS A 111 5.82 -4.93 1.72
N SER A 112 6.26 -5.27 2.92
CA SER A 112 5.42 -5.64 4.06
C SER A 112 5.86 -4.87 5.30
N CYS A 113 4.93 -4.21 5.97
CA CYS A 113 5.14 -3.48 7.21
C CYS A 113 4.14 -3.97 8.25
N ASN A 114 4.63 -4.72 9.23
CA ASN A 114 3.79 -5.20 10.33
C ASN A 114 4.06 -4.35 11.57
N TRP A 115 2.98 -3.83 12.15
CA TRP A 115 2.98 -2.92 13.28
C TRP A 115 2.21 -3.53 14.43
N VAL A 116 2.74 -3.37 15.63
CA VAL A 116 2.13 -3.76 16.89
C VAL A 116 1.82 -2.48 17.67
N ILE A 117 0.55 -2.26 17.97
CA ILE A 117 0.11 -1.05 18.68
C ILE A 117 0.13 -1.31 20.19
N ARG A 118 0.89 -0.48 20.90
CA ARG A 118 0.97 -0.44 22.36
C ARG A 118 0.68 0.97 22.85
N LYS A 119 0.37 1.12 24.14
CA LYS A 119 0.18 2.45 24.76
C LYS A 119 1.38 3.38 24.56
N SER A 120 2.60 2.85 24.63
CA SER A 120 3.85 3.61 24.47
C SER A 120 4.12 4.08 23.05
N GLY A 121 3.38 3.57 22.06
CA GLY A 121 3.67 3.82 20.65
C GLY A 121 3.55 2.58 19.76
N PRO A 122 3.58 2.77 18.43
CA PRO A 122 3.59 1.70 17.45
C PRO A 122 5.00 1.11 17.31
N CYS A 123 5.09 -0.22 17.27
CA CYS A 123 6.33 -0.96 17.09
C CYS A 123 6.32 -1.72 15.76
N LYS A 124 7.33 -1.51 14.92
CA LYS A 124 7.52 -2.21 13.64
C LYS A 124 8.27 -3.52 13.86
N LEU A 125 7.72 -4.62 13.36
CA LEU A 125 8.36 -5.94 13.38
C LEU A 125 9.42 -6.02 12.26
N LEU A 126 10.66 -6.33 12.63
CA LEU A 126 11.76 -6.59 11.70
C LEU A 126 11.78 -8.09 11.36
N ASP A 127 11.07 -8.47 10.29
CA ASP A 127 11.02 -9.82 9.69
C ASP A 127 10.34 -10.97 10.48
N GLN A 128 10.17 -12.10 9.77
CA GLN A 128 9.39 -13.31 10.11
C GLN A 128 9.73 -13.96 11.46
N SER A 129 10.79 -13.52 12.13
CA SER A 129 11.23 -14.06 13.41
C SER A 129 10.55 -13.40 14.61
N ASN A 130 9.76 -12.33 14.47
CA ASN A 130 8.97 -11.70 15.55
C ASN A 130 9.78 -11.24 16.80
N ILE A 131 11.11 -11.11 16.72
CA ILE A 131 11.96 -10.94 17.92
C ILE A 131 12.58 -9.54 18.05
N ILE A 132 12.63 -8.72 16.99
CA ILE A 132 13.16 -7.35 17.06
C ILE A 132 12.11 -6.33 16.62
N GLU A 133 11.74 -5.46 17.55
CA GLU A 133 10.74 -4.41 17.39
C GLU A 133 11.41 -3.03 17.37
N ASN A 134 11.29 -2.29 16.27
CA ASN A 134 11.62 -0.87 16.26
C ASN A 134 10.38 -0.09 16.70
N CYS A 135 10.39 0.40 17.94
CA CYS A 135 9.29 1.19 18.49
C CYS A 135 9.48 2.69 18.26
N TYR A 136 8.39 3.37 17.93
CA TYR A 136 8.34 4.80 17.67
C TYR A 136 7.44 5.47 18.69
N GLN A 137 7.67 6.75 18.93
CA GLN A 137 6.73 7.58 19.69
C GLN A 137 5.55 7.96 18.80
N TRP A 138 4.42 8.30 19.42
CA TRP A 138 3.28 8.87 18.72
C TRP A 138 3.64 10.23 18.10
N ASN A 139 2.98 10.58 17.00
CA ASN A 139 3.10 11.88 16.37
C ASN A 139 2.16 12.90 17.03
N ASP A 140 1.82 12.70 18.31
CA ASP A 140 0.95 13.61 19.05
C ASP A 140 1.57 15.00 18.97
N LYS A 141 0.90 15.88 18.23
CA LYS A 141 1.24 17.30 18.32
C LYS A 141 0.99 17.65 19.77
N GLU A 142 1.98 18.20 20.45
CA GLU A 142 1.71 18.96 21.67
C GLU A 142 0.48 19.80 21.35
N GLN A 143 -0.58 19.62 22.14
CA GLN A 143 -1.68 20.56 22.15
C GLN A 143 -1.05 21.88 22.58
N ASP A 144 -0.56 22.65 21.61
CA ASP A 144 -0.25 24.06 21.75
C ASP A 144 -1.58 24.74 22.06
N GLU A 145 -1.95 24.69 23.34
CA GLU A 145 -2.87 25.62 23.96
C GLU A 145 -2.23 27.01 23.91
N HIS A 146 -2.56 27.78 22.87
CA HIS A 146 -2.65 29.24 22.95
C HIS A 146 -3.70 29.80 21.99
#